data_AF-A0A975ED55-F1
#
_entry.id   AF-A0A975ED55-F1
#
_cell.length_a   1.000
_cell.length_b   1.000
_cell.length_c   1.000
_cell.angle_alpha   90.00
_cell.angle_beta   90.00
_cell.angle_gamma   90.00
#
_symmetry.space_group_name_H-M   'P 1'
#
loop_
_entity.id
_entity.type
_entity.pdbx_description
1 polymer ?
#
loop_
_entity_poly.entity_id
_entity_poly.type
_entity_poly.pdbx_seq_one_letter_code
_entity_poly.pdbx_strand_id
1 'polypeptide(L)'
;MNIPEQPTFDTPFAWIGGEDRVKALAERFYDLMDLESGYAELRAAHGPDLGSAREKLFWFLCGWLGGPQHYTDRFGHPRLRMRHMPFKIGETERDQWLACMAQAMAETGVPNELAERLKESFFKTADWMRNTEG
;
A
#
# COMPACT_ATOMS: atom_id res chain seq x y z
N MET A 1 -9.98 -7.48 -35.34
CA MET A 1 -8.80 -7.99 -34.59
C MET A 1 -8.51 -6.98 -33.50
N ASN A 2 -8.82 -7.30 -32.24
CA ASN A 2 -8.35 -6.50 -31.11
C ASN A 2 -6.94 -6.97 -30.81
N ILE A 3 -5.95 -6.19 -31.24
CA ILE A 3 -4.58 -6.35 -30.76
C ILE A 3 -4.62 -5.83 -29.32
N PRO A 4 -4.30 -6.64 -28.29
CA PRO A 4 -4.17 -6.11 -26.95
C PRO A 4 -3.03 -5.09 -26.97
N GLU A 5 -3.34 -3.83 -26.66
CA GLU A 5 -2.32 -2.79 -26.51
C GLU A 5 -1.29 -3.25 -25.50
N GLN A 6 -0.01 -3.19 -25.89
CA GLN A 6 1.08 -3.43 -24.96
C GLN A 6 1.01 -2.38 -23.84
N PRO A 7 1.21 -2.76 -22.58
CA PRO A 7 1.27 -1.79 -21.50
C PRO A 7 2.39 -0.79 -21.78
N THR A 8 2.09 0.50 -21.62
CA THR A 8 3.02 1.62 -21.88
C THR A 8 4.31 1.55 -21.04
N PHE A 9 4.31 0.76 -19.96
CA PHE A 9 5.43 0.61 -19.03
C PHE A 9 5.66 -0.87 -18.72
N ASP A 10 6.94 -1.24 -18.55
CA ASP A 10 7.36 -2.61 -18.23
C ASP A 10 6.86 -3.09 -16.85
N THR A 11 6.75 -2.17 -15.88
CA THR A 11 6.28 -2.47 -14.52
C THR A 11 5.43 -1.33 -13.94
N PRO A 12 4.53 -1.61 -12.99
CA PRO A 12 3.87 -0.57 -12.19
C PRO A 12 4.84 0.39 -11.51
N PHE A 13 6.03 -0.09 -11.12
CA PHE A 13 7.10 0.73 -10.55
C PHE A 13 7.65 1.75 -11.55
N ALA A 14 7.88 1.35 -12.80
CA ALA A 14 8.26 2.29 -13.86
C ALA A 14 7.13 3.28 -14.15
N TRP A 15 5.87 2.81 -14.16
CA TRP A 15 4.70 3.63 -14.44
C TRP A 15 4.43 4.70 -13.37
N ILE A 16 4.56 4.37 -12.08
CA ILE A 16 4.37 5.35 -11.00
C ILE A 16 5.48 6.43 -10.98
N GLY A 17 6.62 6.17 -11.62
CA GLY A 17 7.77 7.07 -11.70
C GLY A 17 8.93 6.70 -10.76
N GLY A 18 9.03 5.43 -10.37
CA GLY A 18 10.17 4.90 -9.63
C GLY A 18 10.18 5.23 -8.14
N GLU A 19 11.37 5.13 -7.54
CA GLU A 19 11.56 5.07 -6.09
C GLU A 19 11.05 6.32 -5.36
N ASP A 20 11.37 7.51 -5.86
CA ASP A 20 10.95 8.78 -5.25
C ASP A 20 9.42 8.90 -5.17
N ARG A 21 8.72 8.40 -6.18
CA ARG A 21 7.25 8.45 -6.25
C ARG A 21 6.61 7.42 -5.32
N VAL A 22 7.20 6.22 -5.21
CA VAL A 22 6.77 5.21 -4.24
C VAL A 22 7.03 5.69 -2.80
N LYS A 23 8.15 6.37 -2.56
CA LYS A 23 8.48 6.96 -1.25
C LYS A 23 7.46 8.03 -0.87
N ALA A 24 7.19 8.98 -1.78
CA ALA A 24 6.19 10.01 -1.56
C ALA A 24 4.79 9.43 -1.27
N LEU A 25 4.40 8.36 -1.97
CA LEU A 25 3.14 7.65 -1.70
C LEU A 25 3.11 7.06 -0.29
N ALA A 26 4.15 6.33 0.11
CA ALA A 26 4.22 5.72 1.44
C ALA A 26 4.27 6.78 2.55
N GLU A 27 4.99 7.89 2.33
CA GLU A 27 5.00 9.03 3.25
C GLU A 27 3.61 9.62 3.39
N ARG A 28 2.95 9.95 2.28
CA ARG A 28 1.64 10.58 2.32
C ARG A 28 0.57 9.68 2.94
N PHE A 29 0.63 8.38 2.67
CA PHE A 29 -0.25 7.39 3.31
C PHE A 29 -0.18 7.43 4.84
N TYR A 30 1.03 7.45 5.41
CA TYR A 30 1.16 7.52 6.87
C TYR A 30 0.92 8.92 7.43
N ASP A 31 1.15 9.99 6.67
CA ASP A 31 0.73 11.35 7.09
C ASP A 31 -0.78 11.42 7.21
N LEU A 32 -1.51 10.96 6.20
CA LEU A 32 -2.97 10.92 6.20
C LEU A 32 -3.52 10.09 7.36
N MET A 33 -2.95 8.90 7.58
CA MET A 33 -3.34 8.03 8.70
C MET A 33 -3.21 8.72 10.07
N ASP A 34 -2.21 9.57 10.27
CA ASP A 34 -1.96 10.25 11.54
C ASP A 34 -2.76 11.55 11.69
N LEU A 35 -3.06 12.24 10.57
CA LEU A 35 -3.70 13.56 10.55
C LEU A 35 -5.23 13.50 10.44
N GLU A 36 -5.78 12.55 9.69
CA GLU A 36 -7.21 12.54 9.36
C GLU A 36 -8.00 11.68 10.34
N SER A 37 -9.00 12.29 11.01
CA SER A 37 -9.84 11.58 11.98
C SER A 37 -10.66 10.44 11.36
N GLY A 38 -10.87 10.46 10.04
CA GLY A 38 -11.52 9.38 9.29
C GLY A 38 -10.74 8.06 9.29
N TYR A 39 -9.46 8.06 9.68
CA TYR A 39 -8.59 6.87 9.72
C TYR A 39 -8.20 6.46 11.15
N ALA A 40 -8.98 6.88 12.15
CA ALA A 40 -8.66 6.69 13.56
C ALA A 40 -8.54 5.22 13.99
N GLU A 41 -9.38 4.32 13.48
CA GLU A 41 -9.34 2.89 13.85
C GLU A 41 -8.09 2.21 13.27
N LEU A 42 -7.78 2.52 12.00
CA LEU A 42 -6.54 2.09 11.38
C LEU A 42 -5.31 2.62 12.13
N ARG A 43 -5.34 3.90 12.53
CA ARG A 43 -4.25 4.52 13.29
C ARG A 43 -4.06 3.90 14.66
N ALA A 44 -5.16 3.54 15.33
CA ALA A 44 -5.16 2.87 16.63
C ALA A 44 -4.61 1.44 16.57
N ALA A 45 -4.71 0.78 15.40
CA ALA A 45 -4.08 -0.52 15.16
C ALA A 45 -2.55 -0.46 15.01
N HIS A 46 -1.97 0.75 14.94
CA HIS A 46 -0.52 0.98 14.87
C HIS A 46 0.07 1.39 16.23
N GLY A 47 1.38 1.21 16.36
CA GLY A 47 2.13 1.64 17.55
C GLY A 47 2.14 3.16 17.74
N PRO A 48 2.77 3.66 18.82
CA PRO A 48 2.84 5.09 19.10
C PRO A 48 3.60 5.88 18.02
N ASP A 49 4.54 5.23 17.34
CA ASP A 49 5.32 5.79 16.23
C ASP A 49 5.06 5.02 14.92
N LEU A 50 5.06 5.76 13.80
CA LEU A 50 4.81 5.24 12.44
C LEU A 50 6.09 5.16 11.59
N GLY A 51 7.24 5.66 12.07
CA GLY A 51 8.47 5.75 11.28
C GLY A 51 8.91 4.42 10.69
N SER A 52 8.98 3.36 11.51
CA SER A 52 9.37 2.03 11.02
C SER A 52 8.34 1.41 10.08
N ALA A 53 7.04 1.69 10.28
CA ALA A 53 5.98 1.18 9.41
C ALA A 53 6.06 1.85 8.02
N ARG A 54 6.32 3.16 8.00
CA ARG A 54 6.53 3.97 6.80
C ARG A 54 7.67 3.46 5.92
N GLU A 55 8.84 3.24 6.50
CA GLU A 55 9.99 2.69 5.76
C GLU A 55 9.70 1.30 5.19
N LYS A 56 9.08 0.43 6.00
CA LYS A 56 8.74 -0.94 5.58
C LYS A 56 7.73 -0.96 4.44
N LEU A 57 6.71 -0.09 4.47
CA LEU A 57 5.74 0.01 3.39
C LEU A 57 6.42 0.51 2.10
N PHE A 58 7.27 1.54 2.19
CA PHE A 58 8.06 2.03 1.06
C PHE A 58 8.89 0.91 0.42
N TRP A 59 9.70 0.20 1.22
CA TRP A 59 10.53 -0.89 0.71
C TRP A 59 9.70 -2.04 0.13
N PHE A 60 8.56 -2.35 0.76
CA PHE A 60 7.65 -3.37 0.28
C PHE A 60 7.05 -2.97 -1.08
N LEU A 61 6.53 -1.74 -1.20
CA LEU A 61 5.92 -1.26 -2.44
C LEU A 61 6.92 -1.17 -3.59
N CYS A 62 8.18 -0.80 -3.33
CA CYS A 62 9.22 -0.84 -4.37
C CYS A 62 9.31 -2.22 -5.01
N GLY A 63 9.46 -3.27 -4.20
CA GLY A 63 9.57 -4.64 -4.71
C GLY A 63 8.26 -5.17 -5.28
N TRP A 64 7.13 -4.88 -4.62
CA TRP A 64 5.81 -5.36 -5.01
C TRP A 64 5.32 -4.79 -6.34
N LEU A 65 5.71 -3.55 -6.67
CA LEU A 65 5.42 -2.91 -7.95
C LEU A 65 6.37 -3.33 -9.08
N GLY A 66 7.32 -4.25 -8.82
CA GLY A 66 8.29 -4.75 -9.80
C GLY A 66 9.59 -3.96 -9.87
N GLY A 67 9.91 -3.14 -8.85
CA GLY A 67 11.18 -2.45 -8.68
C GLY A 67 12.19 -3.21 -7.81
N PRO A 68 13.17 -2.49 -7.20
CA PRO A 68 14.16 -3.07 -6.32
C PRO A 68 13.56 -3.80 -5.10
N GLN A 69 14.12 -4.95 -4.74
CA GLN A 69 13.59 -5.86 -3.71
C GLN A 69 14.02 -5.49 -2.28
N HIS A 70 14.01 -4.20 -1.94
CA HIS A 70 14.52 -3.65 -0.67
C HIS A 70 13.97 -4.37 0.58
N TYR A 71 12.68 -4.71 0.58
CA TYR A 71 12.07 -5.42 1.71
C TYR A 71 12.60 -6.84 1.83
N THR A 72 12.63 -7.59 0.72
CA THR A 72 13.07 -8.98 0.70
C THR A 72 14.54 -9.11 1.07
N ASP A 73 15.38 -8.20 0.59
CA ASP A 73 16.82 -8.18 0.90
C ASP A 73 17.09 -7.94 2.39
N ARG A 74 16.17 -7.28 3.11
CA ARG A 74 16.30 -6.95 4.55
C ARG A 74 15.61 -7.93 5.47
N PHE A 75 14.44 -8.42 5.08
CA PHE A 75 13.53 -9.15 5.96
C PHE A 75 13.15 -10.54 5.44
N GLY A 76 13.67 -10.94 4.28
CA GLY A 76 13.31 -12.16 3.58
C GLY A 76 11.89 -12.10 3.02
N HIS A 77 11.32 -13.28 2.76
CA HIS A 77 9.98 -13.40 2.18
C HIS A 77 8.94 -12.57 2.97
N PRO A 78 8.06 -11.78 2.30
CA PRO A 78 7.14 -10.86 2.97
C PRO A 78 6.26 -11.51 4.04
N ARG A 79 5.71 -12.70 3.75
CA ARG A 79 4.83 -13.46 4.67
C ARG A 79 3.75 -12.56 5.29
N LEU A 80 3.10 -11.73 4.45
CA LEU A 80 2.24 -10.62 4.89
C LEU A 80 1.22 -11.04 5.94
N ARG A 81 0.38 -12.06 5.66
CA ARG A 81 -0.65 -12.51 6.62
C ARG A 81 -0.06 -12.93 7.96
N MET A 82 1.05 -13.67 7.97
CA MET A 82 1.73 -14.06 9.21
C MET A 82 2.19 -12.85 10.03
N ARG A 83 2.69 -11.80 9.37
CA ARG A 83 3.13 -10.56 10.02
C ARG A 83 1.97 -9.67 10.48
N HIS A 84 0.78 -9.83 9.91
CA HIS A 84 -0.43 -9.09 10.28
C HIS A 84 -1.29 -9.81 11.32
N MET A 85 -1.09 -11.12 11.54
CA MET A 85 -1.80 -11.92 12.57
C MET A 85 -1.74 -11.37 14.01
N PRO A 86 -0.65 -10.71 14.47
CA PRO A 86 -0.63 -10.13 15.82
C PRO A 86 -1.59 -8.95 16.04
N PHE A 87 -2.14 -8.36 14.99
CA PHE A 87 -3.05 -7.21 15.06
C PHE A 87 -4.48 -7.64 14.83
N LYS A 88 -5.45 -6.89 15.37
CA LYS A 88 -6.87 -7.09 15.05
C LYS A 88 -7.20 -6.31 13.79
N ILE A 89 -7.58 -7.01 12.73
CA ILE A 89 -7.92 -6.40 11.43
C ILE A 89 -9.30 -6.92 11.01
N GLY A 90 -10.31 -6.07 11.13
CA GLY A 90 -11.67 -6.25 10.64
C GLY A 90 -11.94 -5.46 9.36
N GLU A 91 -13.22 -5.30 9.03
CA GLU A 91 -13.70 -4.54 7.88
C GLU A 91 -13.39 -3.06 8.00
N THR A 92 -13.55 -2.49 9.19
CA THR A 92 -13.29 -1.07 9.44
C THR A 92 -11.83 -0.70 9.18
N GLU A 93 -10.86 -1.45 9.73
CA GLU A 93 -9.44 -1.16 9.51
C GLU A 93 -9.05 -1.39 8.05
N ARG A 94 -9.59 -2.43 7.40
CA ARG A 94 -9.39 -2.68 5.97
C ARG A 94 -9.89 -1.49 5.14
N ASP A 95 -11.12 -1.03 5.38
CA ASP A 95 -11.73 0.06 4.60
C ASP A 95 -11.01 1.38 4.81
N GLN A 96 -10.63 1.69 6.05
CA GLN A 96 -9.81 2.86 6.33
C GLN A 96 -8.44 2.77 5.66
N TRP A 97 -7.82 1.59 5.63
CA TRP A 97 -6.54 1.39 4.93
C TRP A 97 -6.68 1.64 3.43
N LEU A 98 -7.73 1.09 2.81
CA LEU A 98 -7.99 1.26 1.38
C LEU A 98 -8.34 2.71 1.03
N ALA A 99 -9.17 3.36 1.84
CA ALA A 99 -9.54 4.76 1.65
C ALA A 99 -8.32 5.68 1.80
N CYS A 100 -7.49 5.46 2.82
CA CYS A 100 -6.26 6.22 3.03
C CYS A 100 -5.26 6.02 1.88
N MET A 101 -5.06 4.79 1.40
CA MET A 101 -4.20 4.51 0.24
C MET A 101 -4.74 5.14 -1.04
N ALA A 102 -6.06 5.10 -1.25
CA ALA A 102 -6.70 5.74 -2.41
C ALA A 102 -6.51 7.27 -2.39
N GLN A 103 -6.68 7.91 -1.22
CA GLN A 103 -6.44 9.34 -1.06
C GLN A 103 -4.95 9.68 -1.27
N ALA A 104 -4.04 8.89 -0.70
CA ALA A 104 -2.60 9.08 -0.89
C ALA A 104 -2.20 8.99 -2.37
N MET A 105 -2.73 8.01 -3.12
CA MET A 105 -2.50 7.90 -4.56
C MET A 105 -3.02 9.12 -5.32
N ALA A 106 -4.19 9.64 -4.97
CA ALA A 106 -4.75 10.83 -5.59
C ALA A 106 -3.89 12.08 -5.32
N GLU A 107 -3.52 12.32 -4.06
CA GLU A 107 -2.76 13.50 -3.66
C GLU A 107 -1.31 13.49 -4.14
N THR A 108 -0.71 12.30 -4.28
CA THR A 108 0.63 12.17 -4.84
C THR A 108 0.65 12.15 -6.36
N GLY A 109 -0.50 12.10 -7.03
CA GLY A 109 -0.60 12.14 -8.49
C GLY A 109 -0.18 10.82 -9.15
N VAL A 110 -0.61 9.68 -8.61
CA VAL A 110 -0.51 8.39 -9.30
C VAL A 110 -1.43 8.44 -10.55
N PRO A 111 -0.96 8.03 -11.74
CA PRO A 111 -1.80 8.04 -12.95
C PRO A 111 -3.11 7.28 -12.74
N ASN A 112 -4.25 7.85 -13.16
CA ASN A 112 -5.58 7.30 -12.88
C ASN A 112 -5.74 5.84 -13.30
N GLU A 113 -5.27 5.48 -14.50
CA GLU A 113 -5.34 4.09 -14.99
C GLU A 113 -4.53 3.11 -14.12
N LEU A 114 -3.38 3.55 -13.61
CA LEU A 114 -2.59 2.76 -12.66
C LEU A 114 -3.30 2.70 -11.31
N ALA A 115 -3.83 3.82 -10.81
CA ALA A 115 -4.53 3.89 -9.54
C ALA A 115 -5.73 2.94 -9.49
N GLU A 116 -6.52 2.83 -10.55
CA GLU A 116 -7.64 1.87 -10.62
C GLU A 116 -7.16 0.41 -10.52
N ARG A 117 -6.10 0.05 -11.26
CA ARG A 117 -5.51 -1.30 -11.17
C ARG A 117 -4.96 -1.58 -9.76
N LEU A 118 -4.29 -0.60 -9.17
CA LEU A 118 -3.73 -0.72 -7.83
C LEU A 118 -4.83 -0.85 -6.76
N LYS A 119 -5.95 -0.12 -6.87
CA LYS A 119 -7.10 -0.25 -5.97
C LYS A 119 -7.61 -1.69 -5.92
N GLU A 120 -7.75 -2.35 -7.06
CA GLU A 120 -8.16 -3.76 -7.11
C GLU A 120 -7.15 -4.70 -6.45
N SER A 121 -5.85 -4.53 -6.75
CA SER A 121 -4.78 -5.34 -6.18
C SER A 121 -4.63 -5.13 -4.68
N PHE A 122 -4.79 -3.89 -4.22
CA PHE A 122 -4.78 -3.54 -2.81
C PHE A 122 -6.00 -4.11 -2.10
N PHE A 123 -7.21 -4.01 -2.67
CA PHE A 123 -8.41 -4.59 -2.08
C PHE A 123 -8.24 -6.09 -1.82
N LYS A 124 -7.80 -6.86 -2.83
CA LYS A 124 -7.56 -8.31 -2.68
C LYS A 124 -6.55 -8.61 -1.58
N THR A 125 -5.50 -7.81 -1.48
CA THR A 125 -4.44 -8.00 -0.47
C THR A 125 -4.93 -7.64 0.92
N ALA A 126 -5.58 -6.48 1.08
CA ALA A 126 -6.10 -5.97 2.34
C ALA A 126 -7.21 -6.87 2.90
N ASP A 127 -8.13 -7.32 2.05
CA ASP A 127 -9.19 -8.25 2.47
C ASP A 127 -8.59 -9.60 2.91
N TRP A 128 -7.54 -10.08 2.22
CA TRP A 128 -6.78 -11.25 2.66
C TRP A 128 -6.00 -11.04 3.98
N MET A 129 -5.78 -9.81 4.45
CA MET A 129 -5.13 -9.54 5.74
C MET A 129 -6.08 -9.64 6.94
N ARG A 130 -7.39 -9.53 6.71
CA ARG A 130 -8.39 -9.62 7.79
C ARG A 130 -8.25 -10.92 8.58
N ASN A 131 -8.41 -10.79 9.89
CA ASN A 131 -8.22 -11.89 10.84
C ASN A 131 -9.19 -11.87 12.03
N THR A 132 -10.10 -10.91 12.08
CA THR A 132 -11.16 -10.80 13.08
C THR A 132 -12.51 -10.65 12.38
N GLU A 133 -13.58 -11.17 12.98
CA GLU A 133 -14.96 -10.97 12.52
C GLU A 133 -15.42 -9.53 12.84
N GLY A 134 -16.25 -8.97 11.96
CA GLY A 134 -16.62 -7.56 11.96
C GLY A 134 -16.37 -7.03 10.58
#